data_AF-A0A539DVL5-F1
#
_entry.id   AF-A0A539DVL5-F1
#
_cell.length_a   1.000
_cell.length_b   1.000
_cell.length_c   1.000
_cell.angle_alpha   90.00
_cell.angle_beta   90.00
_cell.angle_gamma   90.00
#
_symmetry.space_group_name_H-M   'P 1'
#
loop_
_entity.id
_entity.type
_entity.pdbx_description
1 polymer ?
#
loop_
_entity_poly.entity_id
_entity_poly.type
_entity_poly.pdbx_seq_one_letter_code
_entity_poly.pdbx_strand_id
1 'polypeptide(L)' 'FGITESCRRYLEPLIKGEDYPPYRNGLPDYVTLKNVAVAKRLVGEFQV' A
#
# COMPACT_ATOMS: atom_id res chain seq x y z
N PHE A 1 18.40 18.24 -19.66
CA PHE A 1 18.22 17.01 -18.86
C PHE A 1 16.73 16.83 -18.58
N GLY A 2 16.17 15.67 -18.90
CA GLY A 2 14.73 15.39 -18.82
C GLY A 2 14.43 13.97 -19.30
N ILE A 3 13.15 13.60 -19.35
CA ILE A 3 12.70 12.28 -19.83
C ILE A 3 12.41 12.30 -21.34
N THR A 4 12.53 11.14 -21.98
CA THR A 4 12.19 10.96 -23.40
C THR A 4 10.68 10.84 -23.60
N GLU A 5 10.23 11.01 -24.85
CA GLU A 5 8.82 10.75 -25.21
C GLU A 5 8.39 9.30 -24.97
N SER A 6 9.30 8.34 -25.13
CA SER A 6 9.02 6.95 -24.78
C SER A 6 8.77 6.78 -23.28
N CYS A 7 9.53 7.49 -22.44
CA CYS A 7 9.33 7.48 -21.00
C CYS A 7 8.00 8.14 -20.61
N ARG A 8 7.65 9.29 -21.21
CA ARG A 8 6.36 9.96 -20.99
C ARG A 8 5.17 9.04 -21.31
N ARG A 9 5.17 8.43 -22.49
CA ARG A 9 4.09 7.50 -22.91
C ARG A 9 3.89 6.33 -21.97
N TYR A 10 4.98 5.87 -21.34
CA TYR A 10 4.91 4.76 -20.38
C TYR A 10 4.39 5.22 -19.01
N LEU A 11 4.89 6.32 -18.47
CA LEU A 11 4.57 6.76 -17.10
C LEU A 11 3.22 7.47 -16.97
N GLU A 12 2.83 8.24 -17.97
CA GLU A 12 1.60 9.04 -17.96
C GLU A 12 0.32 8.23 -17.68
N PRO A 13 0.07 7.06 -18.30
CA PRO A 13 -1.11 6.27 -17.97
C PRO A 13 -1.09 5.65 -16.57
N LEU A 14 0.08 5.45 -15.97
CA LEU A 14 0.22 4.79 -14.66
C LEU A 14 -0.21 5.67 -13.48
N ILE A 15 -0.24 6.99 -13.69
CA ILE A 15 -0.63 7.98 -12.68
C ILE A 15 -1.99 8.61 -12.98
N LYS A 16 -2.71 8.10 -13.98
CA LYS A 16 -3.97 8.69 -14.44
C LYS A 16 -5.11 8.33 -13.48
N GLY A 17 -5.77 9.36 -12.97
CA GLY A 17 -6.95 9.23 -12.10
C GLY A 17 -6.60 9.44 -10.63
N GLU A 18 -7.60 9.85 -9.86
CA GLU A 18 -7.48 10.09 -8.42
C GLU A 18 -8.48 9.18 -7.71
N ASP A 19 -8.03 8.52 -6.65
CA ASP A 19 -8.83 7.68 -5.77
C ASP A 19 -8.73 8.23 -4.35
N TYR A 20 -9.67 9.12 -4.00
CA TYR A 20 -9.67 9.80 -2.70
C TYR A 20 -10.20 8.86 -1.61
N PRO A 21 -9.52 8.75 -0.46
CA PRO A 21 -9.99 7.91 0.64
C PRO A 21 -11.25 8.51 1.29
N PRO A 22 -12.04 7.72 2.03
CA PRO A 22 -13.09 8.26 2.90
C PRO A 22 -12.48 9.14 3.99
N TYR A 23 -13.24 10.14 4.45
CA TYR A 23 -12.81 11.08 5.49
C TYR A 23 -13.68 10.97 6.75
N ARG A 24 -13.07 11.14 7.91
CA ARG A 24 -13.73 11.25 9.22
C ARG A 24 -13.16 12.46 9.98
N ASN A 25 -14.02 13.39 10.38
CA ASN A 25 -13.63 14.63 11.06
C ASN A 25 -12.56 15.46 10.30
N GLY A 26 -12.64 15.48 8.96
CA GLY A 26 -11.72 16.24 8.12
C GLY A 26 -10.37 15.56 7.83
N LEU A 27 -10.16 14.33 8.28
CA LEU A 27 -8.94 13.54 8.04
C LEU A 27 -9.27 12.24 7.29
N PRO A 28 -8.37 11.71 6.42
CA PRO A 28 -8.54 10.39 5.83
C PRO A 28 -8.73 9.29 6.88
N ASP A 29 -9.73 8.44 6.69
CA ASP A 29 -10.07 7.36 7.60
C ASP A 29 -9.24 6.09 7.28
N TYR A 30 -7.96 6.13 7.64
CA TYR A 30 -7.07 4.98 7.47
C TYR A 30 -7.43 3.83 8.42
N VAL A 31 -7.50 2.61 7.89
CA VAL A 31 -7.74 1.41 8.69
C VAL A 31 -6.48 1.02 9.48
N THR A 32 -6.67 0.61 10.73
CA THR A 32 -5.63 -0.01 11.56
C THR A 32 -6.03 -1.45 11.85
N LEU A 33 -5.16 -2.39 11.52
CA LEU A 33 -5.39 -3.80 11.81
C LEU A 33 -5.11 -4.09 13.28
N LYS A 34 -5.94 -4.92 13.92
CA LYS A 34 -5.74 -5.32 15.32
C LYS A 34 -4.53 -6.23 15.52
N ASN A 35 -4.06 -6.88 14.46
CA ASN A 35 -2.92 -7.81 14.46
C ASN A 35 -2.97 -8.81 15.63
N VAL A 36 -4.16 -9.37 15.91
CA VAL A 36 -4.35 -10.34 16.98
C VAL A 36 -3.64 -11.63 16.59
N ALA A 37 -2.64 -12.01 17.37
CA ALA A 37 -1.90 -13.25 17.14
C ALA A 37 -2.80 -14.46 17.32
N VAL A 38 -2.62 -15.47 16.46
CA VAL A 38 -3.22 -16.80 16.64
C VAL A 38 -2.30 -17.65 17.52
N ALA A 39 -2.88 -18.66 18.17
CA ALA A 39 -2.09 -19.62 18.94
C ALA A 39 -1.08 -20.36 18.03
N LYS A 40 0.16 -20.53 18.52
CA LYS A 40 1.17 -21.32 17.81
C LYS A 40 0.71 -22.78 17.76
N ARG A 41 0.87 -23.41 16.59
CA ARG A 41 0.63 -24.85 16.41
C ARG A 41 1.85 -25.70 16.73
N LEU A 42 3.05 -25.13 16.55
CA LEU A 42 4.31 -25.81 16.78
C LEU A 42 4.96 -25.27 18.06
N VAL A 43 5.53 -26.18 18.85
CA VAL A 43 6.24 -25.85 20.10
C VAL A 43 7.68 -25.41 19.82
N GLY A 44 8.31 -25.99 18.79
CA GLY A 44 9.71 -25.73 18.45
C GLY A 44 9.93 -24.42 17.70
N GLU A 45 11.15 -23.90 17.82
CA GLU A 45 11.63 -22.78 17.02
C GLU A 45 12.10 -23.26 15.64
N PHE A 46 11.91 -22.41 14.62
CA PHE A 46 12.47 -22.65 13.30
C PHE A 46 13.93 -22.14 13.29
N GLN A 47 14.88 -23.01 12.95
CA GLN A 47 16.30 -22.70 12.81
C GLN A 47 16.69 -22.82 11.33
N VAL A 48 17.48 -21.85 10.82
CA VAL A 48 17.96 -21.77 9.42
C VAL A 48 19.32 -22.45 9.29
#